data_AF-A0A660T2L1-F1
#
_entry.id   AF-A0A660T2L1-F1
#
_cell.length_a   1.000
_cell.length_b   1.000
_cell.length_c   1.000
_cell.angle_alpha   90.00
_cell.angle_beta   90.00
_cell.angle_gamma   90.00
#
_symmetry.space_group_name_H-M   'P 1'
#
loop_
_entity.id
_entity.type
_entity.pdbx_description
1 polymer ?
#
loop_
_entity_poly.entity_id
_entity_poly.type
_entity_poly.pdbx_seq_one_letter_code
_entity_poly.pdbx_strand_id
1 'polypeptide(L)'
;MGMLNFLISFAVMATIYSIFAIGLNVQWGYTGLLNFGIAGFFAIGAYTSALVTSHMPSGALAQYVKQAFGLGMPFIVGVIAAAIAAGLISLFVGALTLRLGEGYLAISTLGI
;
A
#
# COMPACT_ATOMS: atom_id res chain seq x y z
N MET A 1 28.13 -3.28 11.64
CA MET A 1 26.67 -3.50 11.59
C MET A 1 25.85 -2.24 11.31
N GLY A 2 26.21 -1.05 11.81
CA GLY A 2 25.44 0.19 11.56
C GLY A 2 25.32 0.62 10.09
N MET A 3 26.43 0.62 9.35
CA MET A 3 26.45 1.03 7.93
C MET A 3 25.64 0.09 7.02
N LEU A 4 25.67 -1.22 7.29
CA LEU A 4 24.90 -2.20 6.52
C LEU A 4 23.39 -2.03 6.73
N ASN A 5 22.95 -1.85 7.97
CA ASN A 5 21.53 -1.56 8.27
C ASN A 5 21.06 -0.24 7.65
N PHE A 6 21.91 0.79 7.66
CA PHE A 6 21.62 2.05 6.98
C PHE A 6 21.40 1.85 5.47
N LEU A 7 22.32 1.12 4.80
CA LEU A 7 22.20 0.83 3.37
C LEU A 7 20.95 0.01 3.05
N ILE A 8 20.60 -0.97 3.88
CA ILE A 8 19.38 -1.77 3.70
C ILE A 8 18.13 -0.88 3.81
N SER A 9 18.02 -0.07 4.86
CA SER A 9 16.87 0.84 5.03
C SER A 9 16.77 1.85 3.89
N PHE A 10 17.91 2.39 3.45
CA PHE A 10 17.96 3.30 2.30
C PHE A 10 17.51 2.60 1.01
N ALA A 11 18.01 1.39 0.74
CA ALA A 11 17.64 0.62 -0.43
C ALA A 11 16.15 0.25 -0.44
N VAL A 12 15.58 -0.12 0.71
CA VAL A 12 14.14 -0.36 0.85
C VAL A 12 13.33 0.88 0.49
N MET A 13 13.70 2.03 1.08
CA MET A 13 12.98 3.29 0.82
C MET A 13 13.11 3.73 -0.64
N ALA A 14 14.31 3.63 -1.21
CA ALA A 14 14.57 3.94 -2.61
C ALA A 14 13.73 3.05 -3.54
N THR A 15 13.67 1.74 -3.27
CA THR A 15 12.87 0.79 -4.06
C THR A 15 11.38 1.11 -4.00
N ILE A 16 10.85 1.43 -2.81
CA ILE A 16 9.45 1.86 -2.66
C ILE A 16 9.19 3.08 -3.53
N TYR A 17 10.00 4.15 -3.41
CA TYR A 17 9.81 5.36 -4.22
C TYR A 17 10.00 5.13 -5.72
N SER A 18 10.90 4.24 -6.13
CA SER A 18 11.05 3.86 -7.55
C SER A 18 9.78 3.20 -8.10
N ILE A 19 9.15 2.30 -7.33
CA ILE A 19 7.87 1.67 -7.72
C ILE A 19 6.77 2.72 -7.85
N PHE A 20 6.68 3.67 -6.91
CA PHE A 20 5.73 4.78 -6.99
C PHE A 20 5.97 5.66 -8.22
N ALA A 21 7.23 6.01 -8.50
CA ALA A 21 7.59 6.83 -9.65
C ALA A 21 7.20 6.14 -10.97
N ILE A 22 7.46 4.84 -11.09
CA ILE A 22 7.03 4.05 -12.27
C ILE A 22 5.51 3.98 -12.35
N GLY A 23 4.81 3.69 -11.25
CA GLY A 23 3.35 3.61 -11.22
C GLY A 23 2.65 4.92 -11.60
N LEU A 24 3.18 6.06 -11.14
CA LEU A 24 2.70 7.39 -11.51
C LEU A 24 3.07 7.76 -12.94
N ASN A 25 4.26 7.39 -13.41
CA ASN A 25 4.66 7.60 -14.80
C ASN A 25 3.77 6.81 -15.76
N VAL A 26 3.32 5.61 -15.36
CA VAL A 26 2.38 4.85 -16.19
C VAL A 26 1.02 5.53 -16.28
N GLN A 27 0.49 6.03 -15.16
CA GLN A 27 -0.83 6.66 -15.13
C GLN A 27 -0.81 8.05 -15.79
N TRP A 28 0.08 8.93 -15.35
CA TRP A 28 0.16 10.27 -15.94
C TRP A 28 0.80 10.23 -17.32
N GLY A 29 1.97 9.60 -17.44
CA GLY A 29 2.81 9.68 -18.64
C GLY A 29 2.20 9.00 -19.86
N TYR A 30 1.59 7.81 -19.71
CA TYR A 30 0.97 7.12 -20.84
C TYR A 30 -0.51 7.40 -21.01
N THR A 31 -1.28 7.55 -19.92
CA THR A 31 -2.74 7.73 -20.01
C THR A 31 -3.23 9.15 -19.80
N GLY A 32 -2.37 10.09 -19.38
CA GLY A 32 -2.77 11.46 -19.06
C GLY A 32 -3.59 11.59 -17.77
N LEU A 33 -3.81 10.47 -17.07
CA LEU A 33 -4.66 10.38 -15.89
C LEU A 33 -3.84 10.64 -14.63
N LEU A 34 -4.16 11.73 -13.95
CA LEU A 34 -3.57 12.07 -12.66
C LEU A 34 -4.33 11.35 -11.53
N ASN A 35 -3.59 10.58 -10.73
CA ASN A 35 -4.10 9.84 -9.57
C ASN A 35 -3.35 10.25 -8.30
N PHE A 36 -4.07 10.89 -7.36
CA PHE A 36 -3.52 11.27 -6.06
C PHE A 36 -3.74 10.21 -4.96
N GLY A 37 -4.67 9.27 -5.19
CA GLY A 37 -5.07 8.23 -4.23
C GLY A 37 -4.14 7.03 -4.18
N ILE A 38 -3.01 7.07 -4.91
CA ILE A 38 -2.01 6.00 -4.91
C ILE A 38 -1.45 5.71 -3.50
N ALA A 39 -1.38 6.74 -2.65
CA ALA A 39 -0.95 6.60 -1.26
C ALA A 39 -1.95 5.77 -0.42
N GLY A 40 -3.26 5.91 -0.64
CA GLY A 40 -4.27 5.11 0.03
C GLY A 40 -4.22 3.63 -0.35
N PHE A 41 -4.04 3.32 -1.63
CA PHE A 41 -3.86 1.92 -2.08
C PHE A 41 -2.58 1.30 -1.52
N PHE A 42 -1.49 2.08 -1.45
CA PHE A 42 -0.27 1.65 -0.78
C PHE A 42 -0.50 1.37 0.71
N ALA A 43 -1.22 2.25 1.42
CA ALA A 43 -1.54 2.06 2.84
C ALA A 43 -2.34 0.77 3.06
N ILE A 44 -3.37 0.52 2.25
CA ILE A 44 -4.18 -0.71 2.30
C ILE A 44 -3.29 -1.96 2.20
N GLY A 45 -2.38 -2.00 1.22
CA GLY A 45 -1.45 -3.11 1.05
C GLY A 45 -0.49 -3.26 2.24
N ALA A 46 0.12 -2.17 2.68
CA ALA A 46 1.08 -2.16 3.79
C ALA A 46 0.44 -2.64 5.11
N TYR A 47 -0.74 -2.11 5.46
CA TYR A 47 -1.47 -2.52 6.65
C TYR A 47 -1.98 -3.97 6.55
N THR A 48 -2.43 -4.41 5.37
CA THR A 48 -2.82 -5.81 5.17
C THR A 48 -1.64 -6.75 5.39
N SER A 49 -0.48 -6.46 4.78
CA SER A 49 0.74 -7.24 4.99
C SER A 49 1.13 -7.26 6.46
N ALA A 50 1.08 -6.11 7.15
CA ALA A 50 1.41 -6.01 8.56
C ALA A 50 0.48 -6.84 9.44
N LEU A 51 -0.84 -6.83 9.19
CA LEU A 51 -1.81 -7.62 9.95
C LEU A 51 -1.64 -9.13 9.75
N VAL A 52 -1.24 -9.56 8.55
CA VAL A 52 -1.04 -10.97 8.22
C VAL A 52 0.27 -11.51 8.79
N THR A 53 1.36 -10.73 8.74
CA THR A 53 2.67 -11.18 9.22
C THR A 53 2.87 -10.97 10.72
N SER A 54 2.19 -9.99 11.32
CA SER A 54 2.32 -9.71 12.75
C SER A 54 1.57 -10.74 13.57
N HIS A 55 2.14 -11.11 14.71
CA HIS A 55 1.46 -11.94 15.70
C HIS A 55 0.49 -11.11 16.51
N MET A 56 -0.54 -11.74 17.08
CA MET A 56 -1.47 -11.04 17.97
C MET A 56 -0.70 -10.53 19.21
N PRO A 57 -0.86 -9.24 19.58
CA PRO A 57 -0.16 -8.69 20.74
C PRO A 57 -0.55 -9.46 22.01
N SER A 58 0.42 -10.05 22.70
CA SER A 58 0.22 -10.73 23.99
C SER A 58 0.99 -10.01 25.11
N GLY A 59 0.37 -9.85 26.29
CA GLY A 59 0.97 -9.19 27.46
C GLY A 59 0.67 -7.69 27.54
N ALA A 60 1.56 -6.90 28.17
CA ALA A 60 1.38 -5.46 28.40
C ALA A 60 1.21 -4.63 27.11
N LEU A 61 1.69 -5.15 25.96
CA LEU A 61 1.57 -4.49 24.66
C LEU A 61 0.13 -4.49 24.10
N ALA A 62 -0.72 -5.42 24.55
CA ALA A 62 -2.14 -5.49 24.15
C ALA A 62 -2.96 -4.30 24.65
N GLN A 63 -2.45 -3.55 25.64
CA GLN A 63 -3.09 -2.35 26.18
C GLN A 63 -2.97 -1.15 25.23
N TYR A 64 -1.95 -1.15 24.37
CA TYR A 64 -1.62 -0.02 23.50
C TYR A 64 -1.89 -0.29 22.01
N VAL A 65 -1.93 -1.56 21.59
CA VAL A 65 -2.12 -1.95 20.19
C VAL A 65 -3.43 -2.71 20.03
N LYS A 66 -4.45 -2.04 19.48
CA LYS A 66 -5.67 -2.70 19.02
C LYS A 66 -5.47 -3.20 17.60
N GLN A 67 -5.13 -4.48 17.48
CA GLN A 67 -4.98 -5.15 16.20
C GLN A 67 -6.23 -5.99 15.92
N ALA A 68 -6.80 -5.87 14.71
CA ALA A 68 -7.99 -6.63 14.35
C ALA A 68 -7.69 -8.14 14.31
N PHE A 69 -6.59 -8.52 13.66
CA PHE A 69 -6.11 -9.90 13.54
C PHE A 69 -4.57 -9.91 13.47
N GLY A 70 -3.93 -11.00 13.90
CA GLY A 70 -2.47 -11.14 13.92
C GLY A 70 -2.05 -12.58 13.63
N LEU A 71 -2.10 -12.95 12.34
CA LEU A 71 -2.01 -14.34 11.88
C LEU A 71 -0.59 -14.94 11.97
N GLY A 72 0.45 -14.12 12.19
CA GLY A 72 1.84 -14.60 12.31
C GLY A 72 2.35 -15.37 11.09
N MET A 73 1.77 -15.14 9.91
CA MET A 73 2.08 -15.90 8.71
C MET A 73 3.42 -15.46 8.09
N PRO A 74 4.07 -16.32 7.27
CA PRO A 74 5.30 -15.96 6.58
C PRO A 74 5.16 -14.73 5.70
N PHE A 75 6.25 -13.99 5.50
CA PHE A 75 6.29 -12.75 4.71
C PHE A 75 5.62 -12.89 3.33
N ILE A 76 5.88 -13.99 2.62
CA ILE A 76 5.32 -14.25 1.29
C ILE A 76 3.79 -14.29 1.30
N VAL A 77 3.20 -14.88 2.35
CA VAL A 77 1.74 -14.92 2.51
C VAL A 77 1.20 -13.52 2.79
N GLY A 78 1.92 -12.72 3.56
CA GLY A 78 1.61 -11.30 3.78
C GLY A 78 1.61 -10.49 2.48
N VAL A 79 2.61 -10.69 1.62
CA VAL A 79 2.71 -10.01 0.31
C VAL A 79 1.55 -10.41 -0.61
N ILE A 80 1.22 -11.71 -0.69
CA ILE A 80 0.11 -12.19 -1.51
C ILE A 80 -1.22 -11.63 -1.00
N ALA A 81 -1.45 -11.66 0.32
CA ALA A 81 -2.66 -11.11 0.92
C ALA A 81 -2.77 -9.60 0.69
N ALA A 82 -1.67 -8.86 0.81
CA ALA A 82 -1.62 -7.43 0.50
C ALA A 82 -1.93 -7.14 -0.97
N ALA A 83 -1.38 -7.91 -1.90
CA ALA A 83 -1.65 -7.78 -3.34
C ALA A 83 -3.13 -8.05 -3.65
N ILE A 84 -3.72 -9.08 -3.06
CA ILE A 84 -5.14 -9.41 -3.23
C ILE A 84 -6.03 -8.30 -2.65
N ALA A 85 -5.77 -7.85 -1.41
CA ALA A 85 -6.59 -6.83 -0.76
C ALA A 85 -6.51 -5.47 -1.48
N ALA A 86 -5.29 -5.01 -1.78
CA ALA A 86 -5.09 -3.77 -2.52
C ALA A 86 -5.67 -3.86 -3.94
N GLY A 87 -5.53 -5.02 -4.60
CA GLY A 87 -6.11 -5.28 -5.92
C GLY A 87 -7.63 -5.28 -5.93
N LEU A 88 -8.28 -5.90 -4.95
CA LEU A 88 -9.73 -5.91 -4.84
C LEU A 88 -10.29 -4.51 -4.58
N ILE A 89 -9.66 -3.76 -3.67
CA ILE A 89 -10.12 -2.40 -3.35
C ILE A 89 -9.85 -1.45 -4.53
N SER A 90 -8.70 -1.56 -5.19
CA SER A 90 -8.41 -0.73 -6.37
C SER A 90 -9.29 -1.06 -7.56
N LEU A 91 -9.67 -2.33 -7.75
CA LEU A 91 -10.66 -2.72 -8.76
C LEU A 91 -12.04 -2.14 -8.45
N PHE A 92 -12.48 -2.21 -7.19
CA PHE A 92 -13.77 -1.64 -6.79
C PHE A 92 -13.81 -0.11 -6.97
N VAL A 93 -12.77 0.58 -6.50
CA VAL A 93 -12.64 2.04 -6.68
C VAL A 93 -12.49 2.39 -8.15
N GLY A 94 -11.68 1.64 -8.90
CA GLY A 94 -11.48 1.81 -10.34
C GLY A 94 -12.78 1.66 -11.13
N ALA A 95 -13.61 0.68 -10.78
CA ALA A 95 -14.93 0.50 -11.40
C ALA A 95 -15.86 1.71 -11.15
N LEU A 96 -15.77 2.34 -9.97
CA LEU A 96 -16.51 3.57 -9.67
C LEU A 96 -15.97 4.78 -10.43
N THR A 97 -14.65 4.88 -10.59
CA THR A 97 -13.99 6.05 -11.20
C THR A 97 -13.85 6.00 -12.72
N LEU A 98 -13.95 4.83 -13.36
CA LEU A 98 -13.95 4.70 -14.82
C LEU A 98 -15.09 5.47 -15.52
N ARG A 99 -16.12 5.86 -14.76
CA ARG A 99 -17.26 6.66 -15.27
C ARG A 99 -16.99 8.17 -15.20
N LEU A 100 -15.84 8.59 -14.66
CA LEU A 100 -15.45 9.99 -14.50
C LEU A 100 -14.48 10.39 -15.63
N GLY A 101 -14.61 11.62 -16.12
CA GLY A 101 -13.66 12.20 -17.08
C GLY A 101 -12.27 12.44 -16.46
N GLU A 102 -11.24 12.56 -17.29
CA GLU A 102 -9.82 12.59 -16.89
C GLU A 102 -9.50 13.58 -15.76
N GLY A 103 -10.07 14.79 -15.79
CA GLY A 103 -9.88 15.80 -14.74
C GLY A 103 -10.64 15.52 -13.44
N TYR A 104 -11.71 14.72 -13.49
CA TYR A 104 -12.54 14.37 -12.34
C TYR A 104 -11.95 13.19 -11.55
N LEU A 105 -11.17 12.32 -12.19
CA LEU A 105 -10.42 11.25 -11.53
C LEU A 105 -9.41 11.81 -10.51
N ALA A 106 -8.69 12.87 -10.88
CA ALA A 106 -7.75 13.54 -10.01
C ALA A 106 -8.43 14.13 -8.76
N ILE A 107 -9.60 14.77 -8.94
CA ILE A 107 -10.38 15.35 -7.84
C ILE A 107 -10.94 14.26 -6.92
N SER A 108 -11.48 13.18 -7.49
CA SER A 108 -12.05 12.07 -6.72
C SER A 108 -11.01 11.31 -5.90
N THR A 109 -9.76 11.25 -6.35
CA THR A 109 -8.70 10.53 -5.66
C THR A 109 -7.95 11.36 -4.63
N LEU A 110 -8.22 12.67 -4.55
CA LEU A 110 -7.61 13.57 -3.57
C LEU A 110 -8.11 13.34 -2.14
N GLY A 111 -9.30 12.74 -1.99
CA GLY A 111 -9.89 12.39 -0.69
C GLY A 111 -9.59 10.97 -0.21
N ILE A 112 -8.78 10.20 -0.94
CA ILE A 112 -8.35 8.83 -0.61
C ILE A 112 -7.01 8.89 0.11
#